data_AF-X1KRI6-F1
#
_entry.id   AF-X1KRI6-F1
#
_cell.length_a   1.000
_cell.length_b   1.000
_cell.length_c   1.000
_cell.angle_alpha   90.00
_cell.angle_beta   90.00
_cell.angle_gamma   90.00
#
_symmetry.space_group_name_H-M   'P 1'
#
loop_
_entity.id
_entity.type
_entity.pdbx_description
1 polymer ?
#
loop_
_entity_poly.entity_id
_entity_poly.type
_entity_poly.pdbx_seq_one_letter_code
_entity_poly.pdbx_strand_id
1 'polypeptide(L)'
;TYNTWRGISTVKARTGPTKQNEDAQIALRALTALATAAWQALTDAQRSLWNHYADTHPDPDWTGNPQRLTGYNWFIRINVRRQLIDQGIEAAPPEDPCLLRLYALWGEYYPPMITFTWTAVPEPPADQYYVEIYHVGPHSAGA
;
A
#
# COMPACT_ATOMS: atom_id res chain seq x y z
N THR A 1 32.06 -0.31 -15.86
CA THR A 1 32.88 0.85 -15.45
C THR A 1 31.97 1.97 -15.03
N TYR A 2 31.70 2.15 -13.73
CA TYR A 2 30.93 3.28 -13.24
C TYR A 2 31.78 4.03 -12.21
N ASN A 3 32.66 4.87 -12.72
CA ASN A 3 33.30 5.90 -11.92
C ASN A 3 33.36 7.14 -12.79
N THR A 4 32.58 8.16 -12.42
CA THR A 4 32.41 9.40 -13.16
C THR A 4 33.62 10.34 -13.00
N TRP A 5 34.53 10.04 -12.07
CA TRP A 5 35.67 10.90 -11.75
C TRP A 5 36.98 10.43 -12.39
N ARG A 6 37.44 11.18 -13.40
CA ARG A 6 38.60 10.85 -14.24
C ARG A 6 39.93 10.71 -13.47
N GLY A 7 40.08 11.39 -12.34
CA GLY A 7 41.30 11.31 -11.52
C GLY A 7 41.42 9.99 -10.74
N ILE A 8 40.31 9.35 -10.40
CA ILE A 8 40.36 8.03 -9.72
C ILE A 8 40.70 6.92 -10.73
N SER A 9 40.31 7.05 -12.00
CA SER A 9 40.66 6.02 -13.00
C SER A 9 42.15 5.96 -13.31
N THR A 10 42.88 7.07 -13.18
CA THR A 10 44.34 7.12 -13.40
C THR A 10 45.13 6.64 -12.18
N VAL A 11 44.61 6.84 -10.96
CA VAL A 11 45.27 6.43 -9.72
C VAL A 11 45.06 4.93 -9.41
N LYS A 12 43.97 4.32 -9.89
CA LYS A 12 43.71 2.88 -9.66
C LYS A 12 44.59 2.01 -10.55
N ALA A 13 45.58 1.36 -9.95
CA ALA A 13 46.43 0.36 -10.61
C ALA A 13 45.68 -0.90 -11.08
N ARG A 14 44.45 -1.14 -10.60
CA ARG A 14 43.64 -2.32 -10.95
C ARG A 14 42.21 -1.95 -11.31
N THR A 15 41.70 -2.58 -12.37
CA THR A 15 40.30 -2.48 -12.78
C THR A 15 39.40 -3.00 -11.67
N GLY A 16 38.36 -2.24 -11.31
CA GLY A 16 37.34 -2.73 -10.39
C GLY A 16 36.58 -3.91 -11.00
N PRO A 17 36.08 -4.85 -10.20
CA PRO A 17 35.30 -5.98 -10.71
C PRO A 17 34.11 -5.45 -11.52
N THR A 18 33.97 -5.92 -12.75
CA THR A 18 32.77 -5.66 -13.55
C THR A 18 31.69 -6.58 -13.04
N LYS A 19 30.59 -6.03 -12.51
CA LYS A 19 29.41 -6.83 -12.19
C LYS A 19 28.95 -7.55 -13.46
N GLN A 20 28.95 -8.88 -13.43
CA GLN A 20 28.31 -9.69 -14.47
C GLN A 20 26.80 -9.47 -14.42
N ASN A 21 26.15 -9.52 -15.58
CA ASN A 21 24.69 -9.53 -15.65
C ASN A 21 24.22 -10.89 -15.15
N GLU A 22 23.78 -10.97 -13.90
CA GLU A 22 23.12 -12.15 -13.36
C GLU A 22 21.71 -12.26 -13.96
N ASP A 23 21.24 -13.49 -14.17
CA ASP A 23 19.91 -13.76 -14.74
C ASP A 23 18.80 -13.09 -13.94
N ALA A 24 18.92 -13.06 -12.62
CA ALA A 24 17.98 -12.37 -11.72
C ALA A 24 17.91 -10.86 -11.98
N GLN A 25 19.04 -10.22 -12.30
CA GLN A 25 19.08 -8.79 -12.63
C GLN A 25 18.41 -8.51 -13.98
N ILE A 26 18.59 -9.41 -14.96
CA ILE A 26 17.93 -9.31 -16.27
C ILE A 26 16.42 -9.46 -16.10
N ALA A 27 15.97 -10.45 -15.30
CA ALA A 27 14.56 -10.67 -15.01
C ALA A 27 13.92 -9.43 -14.36
N LEU A 28 14.52 -8.88 -13.30
CA LEU A 28 14.01 -7.68 -12.64
C LEU A 28 13.95 -6.47 -13.58
N ARG A 29 14.94 -6.29 -14.47
CA ARG A 29 14.93 -5.24 -15.50
C ARG A 29 13.80 -5.43 -16.50
N ALA A 30 13.48 -6.67 -16.88
CA ALA A 30 12.35 -6.96 -17.75
C ALA A 30 11.02 -6.58 -17.09
N LEU A 31 10.82 -6.96 -15.81
CA LEU A 31 9.60 -6.61 -15.06
C LEU A 31 9.43 -5.09 -14.88
N THR A 32 10.51 -4.37 -14.60
CA THR A 32 10.48 -2.91 -14.51
C THR A 32 10.21 -2.26 -15.87
N ALA A 33 10.76 -2.79 -16.97
CA ALA A 33 10.46 -2.32 -18.31
C ALA A 33 8.99 -2.51 -18.67
N LEU A 34 8.41 -3.68 -18.35
CA LEU A 34 6.98 -3.95 -18.55
C LEU A 34 6.10 -2.99 -17.74
N ALA A 35 6.42 -2.77 -16.46
CA ALA A 35 5.69 -1.79 -15.64
C ALA A 35 5.81 -0.37 -16.20
N THR A 36 6.98 0.02 -16.71
CA THR A 36 7.18 1.34 -17.32
C THR A 36 6.33 1.51 -18.57
N ALA A 37 6.25 0.48 -19.42
CA ALA A 37 5.39 0.50 -20.60
C ALA A 37 3.90 0.58 -20.22
N ALA A 38 3.48 -0.17 -19.19
CA ALA A 38 2.11 -0.14 -18.70
C ALA A 38 1.72 1.25 -18.15
N TRP A 39 2.63 1.93 -17.46
CA TRP A 39 2.39 3.31 -17.00
C TRP A 39 2.10 4.27 -18.16
N GLN A 40 2.83 4.14 -19.27
CA GLN A 40 2.60 4.99 -20.46
C GLN A 40 1.24 4.70 -21.12
N ALA A 41 0.71 3.49 -20.96
CA ALA A 41 -0.61 3.12 -21.45
C ALA A 41 -1.76 3.58 -20.54
N LEU A 42 -1.48 4.07 -19.33
CA LEU A 42 -2.50 4.58 -18.42
C LEU A 42 -3.12 5.89 -18.94
N THR A 43 -4.43 5.99 -18.74
CA THR A 43 -5.16 7.24 -18.95
C THR A 43 -4.75 8.33 -17.95
N ASP A 44 -5.05 9.59 -18.26
CA ASP A 44 -4.80 10.72 -17.35
C ASP A 44 -5.53 10.56 -16.01
N ALA A 45 -6.77 10.05 -16.05
CA ALA A 45 -7.57 9.78 -14.87
C ALA A 45 -6.89 8.75 -13.94
N GLN A 46 -6.39 7.64 -14.50
CA GLN A 46 -5.67 6.62 -13.73
C GLN A 46 -4.36 7.16 -13.15
N ARG A 47 -3.59 7.94 -13.93
CA ARG A 47 -2.37 8.59 -13.43
C ARG A 47 -2.67 9.55 -12.28
N SER A 48 -3.81 10.26 -12.35
CA SER A 48 -4.29 11.12 -11.26
C SER A 48 -4.62 10.32 -10.00
N LEU A 49 -5.22 9.14 -10.11
CA LEU A 49 -5.49 8.26 -8.95
C LEU A 49 -4.19 7.83 -8.27
N TRP A 50 -3.17 7.46 -9.06
CA TRP A 50 -1.85 7.12 -8.53
C TRP A 50 -1.14 8.30 -7.87
N ASN A 51 -1.30 9.52 -8.41
CA ASN A 51 -0.76 10.71 -7.76
C ASN A 51 -1.48 11.01 -6.43
N HIS A 52 -2.81 10.86 -6.40
CA HIS A 52 -3.57 10.99 -5.16
C HIS A 52 -3.13 9.95 -4.12
N TYR A 53 -2.97 8.68 -4.53
CA TYR A 53 -2.45 7.62 -3.67
C TYR A 53 -1.08 7.97 -3.09
N ALA A 54 -0.20 8.54 -3.91
CA ALA A 54 1.12 8.96 -3.49
C ALA A 54 1.11 10.09 -2.44
N ASP A 55 0.13 11.00 -2.53
CA ASP A 55 -0.06 12.07 -1.55
C ASP A 55 -0.63 11.56 -0.22
N THR A 56 -1.50 10.55 -0.24
CA THR A 56 -2.07 9.96 0.97
C THR A 56 -1.14 8.94 1.65
N HIS A 57 -0.20 8.35 0.91
CA HIS A 57 0.76 7.34 1.40
C HIS A 57 2.21 7.81 1.28
N PRO A 58 2.68 8.74 2.14
CA PRO A 58 4.09 9.09 2.20
C PRO A 58 4.93 7.91 2.70
N ASP A 59 6.04 7.60 2.01
CA ASP A 59 6.98 6.55 2.43
C ASP A 59 7.97 7.14 3.45
N PRO A 60 8.05 6.63 4.69
CA PRO A 60 9.00 7.15 5.65
C PRO A 60 10.42 6.77 5.26
N ASP A 61 11.32 7.74 5.27
CA ASP A 61 12.76 7.51 5.15
C ASP A 61 13.31 6.84 6.43
N TRP A 62 14.57 6.40 6.40
CA TRP A 62 15.26 5.81 7.57
C TRP A 62 15.30 6.75 8.80
N THR A 63 15.16 8.06 8.59
CA THR A 63 15.03 9.08 9.65
C THR A 63 13.59 9.30 10.14
N GLY A 64 12.61 8.61 9.57
CA GLY A 64 11.18 8.80 9.85
C GLY A 64 10.57 10.02 9.16
N ASN A 65 11.35 10.77 8.37
CA ASN A 65 10.82 11.87 7.58
C ASN A 65 10.05 11.34 6.36
N PRO A 66 8.86 11.89 6.05
CA PRO A 66 8.09 11.43 4.90
C PRO A 66 8.80 11.81 3.60
N GLN A 67 9.22 10.82 2.83
CA GLN A 67 9.66 10.98 1.45
C GLN A 67 8.43 10.89 0.54
N ARG A 68 8.12 11.99 -0.15
CA ARG A 68 7.07 12.01 -1.17
C ARG A 68 7.56 11.28 -2.42
N LEU A 69 7.10 10.05 -2.58
CA LEU A 69 7.17 9.34 -3.85
C LEU A 69 6.13 9.94 -4.81
N THR A 70 6.39 9.89 -6.11
CA THR A 70 5.39 10.27 -7.12
C THR A 70 4.45 9.10 -7.40
N GLY A 71 3.30 9.35 -8.04
CA GLY A 71 2.39 8.29 -8.46
C GLY A 71 3.06 7.26 -9.37
N TYR A 72 3.97 7.70 -10.24
CA TYR A 72 4.80 6.83 -11.07
C TYR A 72 5.67 5.88 -10.22
N ASN A 73 6.37 6.41 -9.21
CA ASN A 73 7.24 5.59 -8.38
C ASN A 73 6.44 4.55 -7.58
N TRP A 74 5.26 4.93 -7.07
CA TRP A 74 4.34 4.01 -6.43
C TRP A 74 3.83 2.92 -7.37
N PHE A 75 3.40 3.29 -8.58
CA PHE A 75 2.95 2.35 -9.60
C PHE A 75 4.01 1.31 -9.91
N ILE A 76 5.26 1.73 -10.19
CA ILE A 76 6.35 0.81 -10.50
C ILE A 76 6.64 -0.09 -9.31
N ARG A 77 6.77 0.46 -8.09
CA ARG A 77 7.09 -0.31 -6.88
C ARG A 77 6.06 -1.42 -6.62
N ILE A 78 4.78 -1.08 -6.72
CA ILE A 78 3.69 -2.03 -6.46
C ILE A 78 3.59 -3.06 -7.59
N ASN A 79 3.55 -2.62 -8.84
CA ASN A 79 3.36 -3.54 -9.96
C ASN A 79 4.56 -4.44 -10.24
N VAL A 80 5.79 -4.02 -9.92
CA VAL A 80 6.95 -4.92 -9.98
C VAL A 80 6.83 -6.00 -8.89
N ARG A 81 6.39 -5.66 -7.68
CA ARG A 81 6.14 -6.65 -6.62
C ARG A 81 5.01 -7.61 -6.98
N ARG A 82 3.92 -7.12 -7.56
CA ARG A 82 2.80 -7.95 -8.05
C ARG A 82 3.28 -8.94 -9.12
N GLN A 83 4.10 -8.48 -10.06
CA GLN A 83 4.69 -9.37 -11.06
C GLN A 83 5.61 -10.43 -10.46
N LEU A 84 6.36 -10.12 -9.40
CA LEU A 84 7.20 -11.12 -8.70
C LEU A 84 6.40 -12.22 -7.99
N ILE A 85 5.11 -11.97 -7.72
CA ILE A 85 4.18 -12.94 -7.13
C ILE A 85 3.13 -13.41 -8.16
N ASP A 86 3.42 -13.26 -9.45
CA ASP A 86 2.59 -13.69 -10.59
C ASP A 86 1.16 -13.10 -10.63
N GLN A 87 0.95 -11.92 -10.05
CA GLN A 87 -0.34 -11.21 -10.01
C GLN A 87 -0.54 -10.18 -11.13
N GLY A 88 0.40 -10.09 -12.08
CA GLY A 88 0.31 -9.17 -13.22
C GLY A 88 0.41 -7.68 -12.84
N ILE A 89 -0.03 -6.81 -13.77
CA ILE A 89 -0.03 -5.35 -13.61
C ILE A 89 -1.46 -4.86 -13.43
N GLU A 90 -1.67 -4.00 -12.43
CA GLU A 90 -2.94 -3.34 -12.13
C GLU A 90 -2.91 -1.88 -12.54
N ALA A 91 -3.98 -1.42 -13.15
CA ALA A 91 -4.10 -0.03 -13.60
C ALA A 91 -4.50 0.92 -12.45
N ALA A 92 -5.22 0.43 -11.44
CA ALA A 92 -5.64 1.19 -10.27
C ALA A 92 -4.69 0.99 -9.08
N PRO A 93 -4.50 2.00 -8.22
CA PRO A 93 -3.81 1.81 -6.94
C PRO A 93 -4.58 0.85 -6.04
N PRO A 94 -3.92 0.17 -5.08
CA PRO A 94 -4.60 -0.63 -4.08
C PRO A 94 -5.59 0.23 -3.29
N GLU A 95 -6.72 -0.37 -2.93
CA GLU A 95 -7.65 0.27 -2.01
C GLU A 95 -7.01 0.38 -0.63
N ASP A 96 -7.18 1.52 0.02
CA ASP A 96 -6.73 1.71 1.39
C ASP A 96 -7.47 0.71 2.27
N PRO A 97 -6.78 -0.02 3.17
CA PRO A 97 -7.47 -0.88 4.11
C PRO A 97 -8.42 0.00 4.91
N CYS A 98 -9.72 -0.19 4.69
CA CYS A 98 -10.72 0.56 5.43
C CYS A 98 -10.54 0.24 6.91
N LEU A 99 -10.03 1.21 7.67
CA LEU A 99 -10.11 1.12 9.11
C LEU A 99 -11.57 1.38 9.46
N LEU A 100 -12.32 0.32 9.76
CA LEU A 100 -13.70 0.43 10.20
C LEU A 100 -13.74 1.25 11.50
N ARG A 101 -14.11 2.52 11.41
CA ARG A 101 -14.22 3.40 12.57
C ARG A 101 -15.68 3.47 12.98
N LEU A 102 -16.00 2.95 14.17
CA LEU A 102 -17.32 3.12 14.79
C LEU A 102 -17.48 4.60 15.16
N TYR A 103 -18.43 5.31 14.54
CA TYR A 103 -18.62 6.75 14.78
C TYR A 103 -19.89 7.08 15.60
N ALA A 104 -20.81 6.12 15.78
CA ALA A 104 -22.03 6.35 16.54
C ALA A 104 -22.52 5.07 17.24
N LEU A 105 -22.72 5.17 18.55
CA LEU A 105 -23.52 4.25 19.34
C LEU A 105 -24.49 5.09 20.17
N TRP A 106 -25.77 5.08 19.81
CA TRP A 106 -26.82 5.50 20.72
C TRP A 106 -27.78 4.34 20.93
N GLY A 107 -28.11 4.10 22.20
CA GLY A 107 -29.02 3.06 22.62
C GLY A 107 -30.29 3.70 23.18
N GLU A 108 -31.43 3.29 22.67
CA GLU A 108 -32.72 3.64 23.26
C GLU A 108 -33.25 2.44 24.07
N TYR A 109 -33.67 2.71 25.30
CA TYR A 109 -34.25 1.72 26.18
C TYR A 109 -35.77 1.77 26.11
N TYR A 110 -36.38 0.71 25.60
CA TYR A 110 -37.82 0.51 25.57
C TYR A 110 -38.12 -0.86 26.20
N PRO A 111 -38.48 -0.96 27.50
CA PRO A 111 -38.75 -2.26 28.11
C PRO A 111 -39.75 -3.07 27.26
N PRO A 112 -39.44 -4.32 26.86
CA PRO A 112 -38.35 -5.20 27.29
C PRO A 112 -37.09 -5.23 26.38
N MET A 113 -36.95 -4.31 25.43
CA MET A 113 -35.91 -4.28 24.39
C MET A 113 -34.95 -3.09 24.53
N ILE A 114 -33.68 -3.32 24.20
CA ILE A 114 -32.71 -2.24 23.95
C ILE A 114 -32.43 -2.24 22.46
N THR A 115 -32.58 -1.08 21.81
CA THR A 115 -32.25 -0.92 20.40
C THR A 115 -30.93 -0.17 20.27
N PHE A 116 -29.96 -0.76 19.58
CA PHE A 116 -28.71 -0.11 19.23
C PHE A 116 -28.72 0.26 17.76
N THR A 117 -28.44 1.52 17.45
CA THR A 117 -28.20 1.95 16.07
C THR A 117 -26.73 2.34 15.96
N TRP A 118 -26.02 1.74 15.00
CA TRP A 118 -24.65 2.10 14.68
C TRP A 118 -24.50 2.32 13.19
N THR A 119 -23.51 3.12 12.82
CA THR A 119 -23.10 3.34 11.42
C THR A 119 -21.59 3.16 11.33
N ALA A 120 -21.16 2.34 10.36
CA ALA A 120 -19.75 2.17 10.03
C ALA A 120 -19.40 3.08 8.86
N VAL A 121 -18.25 3.74 8.93
CA VAL A 121 -17.72 4.55 7.82
C VAL A 121 -16.26 4.18 7.59
N PRO A 122 -15.89 3.73 6.37
CA PRO A 122 -16.76 3.46 5.21
C PRO A 122 -17.66 2.23 5.40
N GLU A 123 -18.64 2.07 4.50
CA GLU A 123 -19.56 0.91 4.50
C GLU A 123 -18.76 -0.39 4.26
N PRO A 124 -18.79 -1.37 5.18
CA PRO A 124 -18.07 -2.63 5.00
C PRO A 124 -18.72 -3.48 3.90
N PRO A 125 -17.95 -4.39 3.27
CA PRO A 125 -18.50 -5.41 2.40
C PRO A 125 -19.60 -6.23 3.09
N ALA A 126 -20.57 -6.73 2.32
CA ALA A 126 -21.76 -7.48 2.80
C ALA A 126 -21.46 -8.63 3.78
N ASP A 127 -20.24 -9.18 3.74
CA ASP A 127 -19.85 -10.37 4.50
C ASP A 127 -19.16 -10.06 5.85
N GLN A 128 -19.07 -8.79 6.28
CA GLN A 128 -18.36 -8.38 7.50
C GLN A 128 -19.21 -7.56 8.49
N TYR A 129 -20.51 -7.86 8.59
CA TYR A 129 -21.41 -7.24 9.58
C TYR A 129 -21.51 -8.10 10.85
N TYR A 130 -20.61 -7.93 11.81
CA TYR A 130 -20.85 -8.43 13.17
C TYR A 130 -20.58 -7.36 14.23
N VAL A 131 -21.44 -7.32 15.25
CA VAL A 131 -21.30 -6.46 16.42
C VAL A 131 -21.27 -7.35 17.65
N GLU A 132 -20.16 -7.31 18.38
CA GLU A 132 -20.03 -7.98 19.66
C GLU A 132 -20.41 -7.02 20.79
N ILE A 133 -21.43 -7.38 21.56
CA ILE A 133 -21.90 -6.59 22.71
C ILE A 133 -21.46 -7.31 23.97
N TYR A 134 -20.53 -6.70 24.70
CA TYR A 134 -20.15 -7.15 26.03
C TYR A 134 -20.94 -6.37 27.07
N HIS A 135 -21.69 -7.07 27.91
CA HIS A 135 -22.25 -6.50 29.13
C HIS A 135 -21.50 -7.04 30.35
N VAL A 136 -21.34 -6.22 31.37
CA VAL A 136 -20.94 -6.69 32.70
C VAL A 136 -21.97 -6.13 33.67
N GLY A 137 -22.69 -7.02 34.34
CA GLY A 137 -23.70 -6.69 35.34
C GLY A 137 -23.67 -7.71 36.47
N PRO A 138 -24.24 -7.40 37.64
CA PRO A 138 -24.34 -8.38 38.71
C PRO A 138 -25.13 -9.59 38.20
N HIS A 139 -24.49 -10.76 38.12
CA HIS A 139 -25.23 -12.02 38.06
C HIS A 139 -26.10 -12.06 39.31
N SER A 140 -27.42 -12.18 39.15
CA SER A 140 -28.29 -12.45 40.30
C SER A 140 -27.72 -13.66 41.04
N ALA A 141 -27.56 -13.56 42.36
CA ALA A 141 -27.34 -14.76 43.17
C ALA A 141 -28.49 -15.71 42.83
N GLY A 142 -28.15 -16.86 42.23
CA GLY A 142 -29.13 -17.81 41.69
C GLY A 142 -30.23 -18.08 42.71
N ALA A 143 -31.47 -17.92 42.26
CA ALA A 143 -32.64 -18.45 42.94
C ALA A 143 -32.73 -19.97 42.69
#